data_AF-A0A351CAV4-F1
#
_entry.id   AF-A0A351CAV4-F1
#
_cell.length_a   1.000
_cell.length_b   1.000
_cell.length_c   1.000
_cell.angle_alpha   90.00
_cell.angle_beta   90.00
_cell.angle_gamma   90.00
#
_symmetry.space_group_name_H-M   'P 1'
#
loop_
_entity.id
_entity.type
_entity.pdbx_description
1 polymer ?
#
loop_
_entity_poly.entity_id
_entity_poly.type
_entity_poly.pdbx_seq_one_letter_code
_entity_poly.pdbx_strand_id
1 'polypeptide(L)'
;MRKLLLLLFIVGFSAQVSHAQHSVARQWNEVLLQSIREDYARPTVHARNLFHSSVAMWDAWAAYDAQAEPFLLGNAVQGFECAFDGIPAPASTVSARNMAISYASYRLLKHRFTFSPGAASAMNRYQEMMNRLGYDTAVTSTNYQSGDPASLGNYIASCLIEFGMQDGANEDILYLNRFYQSVNPPMAPPLPGNPNIQDMNRWQPLSFDVFVDQSGNEIPLGTPDFLGPEWGSVVPFSLSTNDLKIFERDGDEYWVYHDPGAPPYLDVQNGGGLSDEYKWNFALVAVWSAHLDPTDGVLWDVSPARIGNIDINTFPRDIESLRDFYDLIEGGDPGLGHRINPATNAPYWAQMVPRGDYARVLAEFWADGPDSETPPGHWYTILNHVNDDPLLEKRFKGAGPILDDLEWDVKAYLALGGTMHDAAITAWGIKGWYDYIRPISALRGMAEFGQSSDSALSRFHPAGIPLIPGYIEMVLPGDPLIGALGEELHKIKILGWRGPEFVFNPEEDEGGVGWVLADNWWPYQRPSFVTPPFAGYVSGHSTFSRAAAEMMTLFTGDEFFPGGMGQFVAPKNEFLVFE
;
A
#
# COMPACT_ATOMS: atom_id res chain seq x y z
N MET A 1 54.77 -15.63 53.45
CA MET A 1 55.06 -15.14 52.09
C MET A 1 53.75 -15.03 51.32
N ARG A 2 53.57 -13.92 50.59
CA ARG A 2 52.47 -13.58 49.64
C ARG A 2 51.19 -13.06 50.30
N LYS A 3 51.07 -11.73 50.47
CA LYS A 3 50.76 -10.64 49.51
C LYS A 3 49.28 -10.26 49.65
N LEU A 4 49.03 -9.24 50.47
CA LEU A 4 47.76 -8.53 50.60
C LEU A 4 47.60 -7.66 49.34
N LEU A 5 46.59 -7.93 48.51
CA LEU A 5 46.22 -7.04 47.40
C LEU A 5 45.17 -6.05 47.92
N LEU A 6 45.50 -4.75 47.87
CA LEU A 6 44.52 -3.67 47.94
C LEU A 6 43.69 -3.69 46.65
N LEU A 7 42.37 -3.78 46.77
CA LEU A 7 41.42 -3.49 45.70
C LEU A 7 41.06 -2.00 45.78
N LEU A 8 41.53 -1.21 44.81
CA LEU A 8 41.02 0.13 44.52
C LEU A 8 39.66 -0.02 43.82
N PHE A 9 38.60 0.55 44.41
CA PHE A 9 37.33 0.77 43.72
C PHE A 9 37.48 1.99 42.80
N ILE A 10 37.52 1.77 41.49
CA ILE A 10 37.32 2.82 40.49
C ILE A 10 35.82 2.85 40.20
N VAL A 11 35.14 3.90 40.64
CA VAL A 11 33.77 4.21 40.21
C VAL A 11 33.87 4.83 38.83
N GLY A 12 33.64 4.03 37.79
CA GLY A 12 33.44 4.54 36.44
C GLY A 12 32.07 5.20 36.35
N PHE A 13 32.04 6.52 36.18
CA PHE A 13 30.86 7.22 35.67
C PHE A 13 30.66 6.75 34.22
N SER A 14 29.74 5.82 34.00
CA SER A 14 29.16 5.60 32.68
C SER A 14 28.35 6.85 32.34
N ALA A 15 28.84 7.64 31.39
CA ALA A 15 28.01 8.63 30.72
C ALA A 15 26.89 7.85 30.03
N GLN A 16 25.67 7.91 30.59
CA GLN A 16 24.49 7.55 29.85
C GLN A 16 24.39 8.54 28.70
N VAL A 17 24.68 8.08 27.48
CA VAL A 17 24.23 8.76 26.28
C VAL A 17 22.71 8.73 26.36
N SER A 18 22.09 9.84 26.74
CA SER A 18 20.64 9.99 26.61
C SER A 18 20.35 9.93 25.12
N HIS A 19 19.76 8.84 24.64
CA HIS A 19 19.06 8.90 23.36
C HIS A 19 18.06 10.06 23.45
N ALA A 20 18.12 10.98 22.49
CA ALA A 20 17.12 12.03 22.39
C ALA A 20 15.74 11.38 22.29
N GLN A 21 14.81 11.80 23.13
CA GLN A 21 13.45 11.30 23.09
C GLN A 21 12.80 11.79 21.79
N HIS A 22 12.21 10.88 21.01
CA HIS A 22 11.45 11.20 19.79
C HIS A 22 10.46 12.36 20.05
N SER A 23 10.21 13.20 19.03
CA SER A 23 9.22 14.28 19.15
C SER A 23 7.83 13.74 19.50
N VAL A 24 6.94 14.60 20.02
CA VAL A 24 5.57 14.16 20.35
C VAL A 24 4.80 13.74 19.08
N ALA A 25 5.09 14.36 17.93
CA ALA A 25 4.48 14.03 16.65
C ALA A 25 4.91 12.62 16.22
N ARG A 26 6.21 12.32 16.30
CA ARG A 26 6.78 10.98 16.05
C ARG A 26 6.15 9.91 16.95
N GLN A 27 5.94 10.23 18.23
CA GLN A 27 5.31 9.29 19.17
C GLN A 27 3.81 9.05 18.85
N TRP A 28 3.04 10.08 18.50
CA TRP A 28 1.63 9.91 18.10
C TRP A 28 1.48 9.24 16.73
N ASN A 29 2.45 9.43 15.84
CA ASN A 29 2.48 8.70 14.57
C ASN A 29 2.64 7.19 14.79
N GLU A 30 3.54 6.74 15.69
CA GLU A 30 3.62 5.31 16.04
C GLU A 30 2.33 4.77 16.65
N VAL A 31 1.69 5.59 17.50
CA VAL A 31 0.39 5.23 18.08
C VAL A 31 -0.66 5.03 16.98
N LEU A 32 -0.71 5.91 15.97
CA LEU A 32 -1.59 5.78 14.81
C LEU A 32 -1.24 4.55 13.96
N LEU A 33 0.03 4.36 13.60
CA LEU A 33 0.48 3.20 12.80
C LEU A 33 0.10 1.90 13.49
N GLN A 34 0.31 1.79 14.80
CA GLN A 34 -0.10 0.60 15.54
C GLN A 34 -1.62 0.41 15.54
N SER A 35 -2.41 1.48 15.59
CA SER A 35 -3.86 1.37 15.48
C SER A 35 -4.32 0.94 14.09
N ILE A 36 -3.59 1.30 13.04
CA ILE A 36 -3.82 0.81 11.68
C ILE A 36 -3.53 -0.69 11.58
N ARG A 37 -2.42 -1.16 12.16
CA ARG A 37 -2.09 -2.61 12.21
C ARG A 37 -3.17 -3.45 12.89
N GLU A 38 -3.93 -2.84 13.79
CA GLU A 38 -5.00 -3.48 14.56
C GLU A 38 -6.41 -3.19 14.01
N ASP A 39 -6.51 -2.67 12.78
CA ASP A 39 -7.76 -2.32 12.10
C ASP A 39 -7.98 -3.20 10.86
N TYR A 40 -9.19 -3.13 10.27
CA TYR A 40 -9.45 -3.72 8.96
C TYR A 40 -8.56 -3.10 7.88
N ALA A 41 -8.07 -3.90 6.95
CA ALA A 41 -7.23 -3.45 5.84
C ALA A 41 -7.98 -2.50 4.89
N ARG A 42 -7.89 -1.20 5.15
CA ARG A 42 -8.64 -0.16 4.42
C ARG A 42 -7.72 0.96 3.94
N PRO A 43 -6.91 0.73 2.90
CA PRO A 43 -5.86 1.66 2.48
C PRO A 43 -6.36 3.07 2.21
N THR A 44 -7.57 3.24 1.67
CA THR A 44 -8.17 4.57 1.44
C THR A 44 -8.50 5.29 2.75
N VAL A 45 -9.14 4.60 3.69
CA VAL A 45 -9.46 5.11 5.03
C VAL A 45 -8.19 5.43 5.80
N HIS A 46 -7.17 4.59 5.67
CA HIS A 46 -5.90 4.75 6.40
C HIS A 46 -5.07 5.91 5.85
N ALA A 47 -4.99 6.08 4.52
CA ALA A 47 -4.38 7.26 3.90
C ALA A 47 -5.04 8.55 4.41
N ARG A 48 -6.37 8.57 4.50
CA ARG A 48 -7.13 9.69 5.05
C ARG A 48 -6.89 9.91 6.54
N ASN A 49 -6.82 8.85 7.35
CA ASN A 49 -6.50 8.96 8.78
C ASN A 49 -5.08 9.52 9.01
N LEU A 50 -4.10 9.04 8.24
CA LEU A 50 -2.72 9.56 8.25
C LEU A 50 -2.69 11.04 7.89
N PHE A 51 -3.42 11.46 6.86
CA PHE A 51 -3.55 12.87 6.49
C PHE A 51 -4.22 13.71 7.58
N HIS A 52 -5.41 13.35 8.05
CA HIS A 52 -6.14 14.12 9.06
C HIS A 52 -5.38 14.21 10.39
N SER A 53 -4.71 13.13 10.80
CA SER A 53 -3.82 13.19 11.96
C SER A 53 -2.63 14.12 11.72
N SER A 54 -2.05 14.13 10.53
CA SER A 54 -0.95 15.03 10.19
C SER A 54 -1.39 16.51 10.17
N VAL A 55 -2.60 16.80 9.67
CA VAL A 55 -3.24 18.12 9.77
C VAL A 55 -3.43 18.52 11.23
N ALA A 56 -3.94 17.62 12.07
CA ALA A 56 -4.13 17.90 13.49
C ALA A 56 -2.82 18.31 14.19
N MET A 57 -1.71 17.65 13.84
CA MET A 57 -0.39 17.97 14.38
C MET A 57 0.16 19.28 13.80
N TRP A 58 0.03 19.49 12.49
CA TRP A 58 0.46 20.70 11.80
C TRP A 58 -0.27 21.94 12.32
N ASP A 59 -1.60 21.92 12.36
CA ASP A 59 -2.41 23.06 12.78
C ASP A 59 -2.14 23.42 14.25
N ALA A 60 -1.95 22.41 15.11
CA ALA A 60 -1.57 22.62 16.50
C ALA A 60 -0.16 23.23 16.65
N TRP A 61 0.77 22.89 15.75
CA TRP A 61 2.12 23.47 15.72
C TRP A 61 2.12 24.90 15.16
N ALA A 62 1.42 25.10 14.03
CA ALA A 62 1.33 26.35 13.28
C ALA A 62 0.55 27.43 14.03
N ALA A 63 -0.43 27.08 14.88
CA ALA A 63 -1.16 28.02 15.72
C ALA A 63 -0.27 28.87 16.66
N TYR A 64 0.95 28.41 16.95
CA TYR A 64 1.94 29.14 17.74
C TYR A 64 3.13 29.64 16.92
N ASP A 65 3.10 29.47 15.61
CA ASP A 65 4.13 29.95 14.70
C ASP A 65 3.73 31.31 14.11
N ALA A 66 4.72 32.18 13.87
CA ALA A 66 4.47 33.51 13.32
C ALA A 66 4.44 33.53 11.77
N GLN A 67 4.91 32.47 11.12
CA GLN A 67 5.03 32.39 9.66
C GLN A 67 4.19 31.28 9.05
N ALA A 68 3.98 30.18 9.77
CA ALA A 68 3.22 29.05 9.26
C ALA A 68 1.71 29.35 9.18
N GLU A 69 1.08 28.84 8.14
CA GLU A 69 -0.36 28.87 7.94
C GLU A 69 -0.93 27.49 8.26
N PRO A 70 -1.93 27.36 9.16
CA PRO A 70 -2.62 26.09 9.36
C PRO A 70 -3.34 25.64 8.08
N PHE A 71 -3.68 24.35 7.97
CA PHE A 71 -4.47 23.83 6.86
C PHE A 71 -5.97 24.06 7.08
N LEU A 72 -6.53 23.57 8.20
CA LEU A 72 -7.97 23.67 8.48
C LEU A 72 -8.28 24.82 9.43
N LEU A 73 -7.49 24.96 10.50
CA LEU A 73 -7.69 25.95 11.56
C LEU A 73 -7.55 27.39 11.02
N GLY A 74 -8.63 28.17 11.11
CA GLY A 74 -8.71 29.53 10.59
C GLY A 74 -9.01 29.63 9.10
N ASN A 75 -9.19 28.51 8.41
CA ASN A 75 -9.37 28.45 6.97
C ASN A 75 -10.69 27.79 6.57
N ALA A 76 -11.07 27.98 5.30
CA ALA A 76 -12.19 27.31 4.66
C ALA A 76 -11.66 26.24 3.69
N VAL A 77 -12.03 24.98 3.90
CA VAL A 77 -11.65 23.84 3.05
C VAL A 77 -12.91 23.20 2.50
N GLN A 78 -13.11 23.28 1.17
CA GLN A 78 -14.30 22.78 0.47
C GLN A 78 -15.63 23.16 1.15
N GLY A 79 -15.74 24.43 1.56
CA GLY A 79 -16.95 24.96 2.20
C GLY A 79 -17.11 24.63 3.69
N PHE A 80 -16.19 23.89 4.29
CA PHE A 80 -16.09 23.75 5.75
C PHE A 80 -15.20 24.84 6.35
N GLU A 81 -15.65 25.48 7.43
CA GLU A 81 -14.90 26.53 8.12
C GLU A 81 -14.57 26.08 9.56
N CYS A 82 -13.29 26.18 9.96
CA CYS A 82 -12.88 26.03 11.36
C CYS A 82 -12.38 27.38 11.89
N ALA A 83 -13.26 28.19 12.47
CA ALA A 83 -12.92 29.56 12.86
C ALA A 83 -11.76 29.64 13.89
N PHE A 84 -10.78 30.52 13.64
CA PHE A 84 -9.65 30.73 14.54
C PHE A 84 -9.26 32.19 14.67
N ASP A 85 -9.44 32.75 15.87
CA ASP A 85 -9.11 34.15 16.17
C ASP A 85 -7.67 34.34 16.71
N GLY A 86 -6.84 33.29 16.64
CA GLY A 86 -5.56 33.23 17.33
C GLY A 86 -5.68 32.75 18.78
N ILE A 87 -4.57 32.25 19.31
CA ILE A 87 -4.46 31.80 20.70
C ILE A 87 -3.54 32.74 21.50
N PRO A 88 -3.85 33.04 22.78
CA PRO A 88 -2.94 33.79 23.63
C PRO A 88 -1.54 33.18 23.70
N ALA A 89 -0.51 34.03 23.74
CA ALA A 89 0.88 33.59 23.80
C ALA A 89 1.14 32.72 25.05
N PRO A 90 1.66 31.49 24.89
CA PRO A 90 1.94 30.61 26.02
C PRO A 90 3.25 30.99 26.71
N ALA A 91 3.44 30.53 27.95
CA ALA A 91 4.72 30.67 28.66
C ALA A 91 5.86 29.87 28.01
N SER A 92 5.54 28.74 27.37
CA SER A 92 6.47 27.89 26.63
C SER A 92 5.80 27.38 25.36
N THR A 93 6.26 27.85 24.19
CA THR A 93 5.74 27.41 22.89
C THR A 93 5.95 25.91 22.68
N VAL A 94 7.10 25.37 23.08
CA VAL A 94 7.39 23.93 22.95
C VAL A 94 6.41 23.10 23.77
N SER A 95 6.19 23.47 25.04
CA SER A 95 5.25 22.75 25.90
C SER A 95 3.80 22.88 25.42
N ALA A 96 3.42 24.05 24.90
CA ALA A 96 2.10 24.31 24.35
C ALA A 96 1.84 23.50 23.07
N ARG A 97 2.79 23.48 22.13
CA ARG A 97 2.72 22.63 20.92
C ARG A 97 2.60 21.16 21.29
N ASN A 98 3.43 20.67 22.22
CA ASN A 98 3.39 19.27 22.64
C ASN A 98 2.03 18.85 23.21
N MET A 99 1.44 19.71 24.04
CA MET A 99 0.14 19.48 24.64
C MET A 99 -0.99 19.56 23.61
N ALA A 100 -1.03 20.61 22.78
CA ALA A 100 -2.07 20.77 21.76
C ALA A 100 -2.08 19.61 20.76
N ILE A 101 -0.90 19.20 20.25
CA ILE A 101 -0.74 18.03 19.38
C ILE A 101 -1.31 16.77 20.04
N SER A 102 -1.03 16.58 21.33
CA SER A 102 -1.45 15.37 22.05
C SER A 102 -2.95 15.30 22.28
N TYR A 103 -3.58 16.41 22.67
CA TYR A 103 -5.04 16.45 22.80
C TYR A 103 -5.73 16.31 21.43
N ALA A 104 -5.20 16.94 20.37
CA ALA A 104 -5.76 16.81 19.04
C ALA A 104 -5.71 15.35 18.54
N SER A 105 -4.53 14.73 18.64
CA SER A 105 -4.31 13.34 18.24
C SER A 105 -5.15 12.38 19.07
N TYR A 106 -5.18 12.52 20.40
CA TYR A 106 -5.98 11.68 21.30
C TYR A 106 -7.46 11.68 20.92
N ARG A 107 -8.05 12.87 20.70
CA ARG A 107 -9.47 13.00 20.38
C ARG A 107 -9.81 12.46 19.00
N LEU A 108 -9.00 12.81 17.99
CA LEU A 108 -9.20 12.35 16.62
C LEU A 108 -9.06 10.83 16.52
N LEU A 109 -7.96 10.26 17.01
CA LEU A 109 -7.71 8.82 16.92
C LEU A 109 -8.75 8.00 17.70
N LYS A 110 -9.19 8.50 18.86
CA LYS A 110 -10.30 7.90 19.58
C LYS A 110 -11.57 7.84 18.73
N HIS A 111 -11.90 8.89 18.01
CA HIS A 111 -13.05 8.88 17.10
C HIS A 111 -12.87 7.86 15.97
N ARG A 112 -11.75 7.91 15.23
CA ARG A 112 -11.48 7.08 14.04
C ARG A 112 -11.47 5.58 14.31
N PHE A 113 -10.92 5.16 15.45
CA PHE A 113 -10.71 3.75 15.78
C PHE A 113 -11.72 3.22 16.82
N THR A 114 -12.82 3.94 17.08
CA THR A 114 -13.86 3.47 18.02
C THR A 114 -14.52 2.17 17.56
N PHE A 115 -14.64 1.98 16.24
CA PHE A 115 -15.31 0.82 15.63
C PHE A 115 -14.33 -0.13 14.91
N SER A 116 -13.02 0.00 15.14
CA SER A 116 -12.06 -0.96 14.61
C SER A 116 -12.08 -2.28 15.40
N PRO A 117 -11.66 -3.41 14.80
CA PRO A 117 -11.44 -4.67 15.51
C PRO A 117 -10.58 -4.51 16.77
N GLY A 118 -9.49 -3.73 16.68
CA GLY A 118 -8.56 -3.44 17.76
C GLY A 118 -8.97 -2.30 18.71
N ALA A 119 -10.22 -1.83 18.69
CA ALA A 119 -10.64 -0.61 19.40
C ALA A 119 -10.23 -0.60 20.89
N ALA A 120 -10.41 -1.71 21.61
CA ALA A 120 -10.06 -1.79 23.03
C ALA A 120 -8.54 -1.57 23.28
N SER A 121 -7.69 -2.20 22.46
CA SER A 121 -6.23 -2.04 22.51
C SER A 121 -5.83 -0.61 22.16
N ALA A 122 -6.43 -0.05 21.11
CA ALA A 122 -6.21 1.34 20.69
C ALA A 122 -6.56 2.33 21.81
N MET A 123 -7.73 2.21 22.45
CA MET A 123 -8.13 3.11 23.54
C MET A 123 -7.17 3.07 24.74
N ASN A 124 -6.70 1.87 25.11
CA ASN A 124 -5.71 1.72 26.18
C ASN A 124 -4.39 2.40 25.80
N ARG A 125 -3.91 2.19 24.57
CA ARG A 125 -2.69 2.82 24.04
C ARG A 125 -2.76 4.34 24.08
N TYR A 126 -3.89 4.92 23.71
CA TYR A 126 -4.11 6.37 23.74
C TYR A 126 -4.09 6.92 25.17
N GLN A 127 -4.70 6.21 26.12
CA GLN A 127 -4.69 6.58 27.52
C GLN A 127 -3.27 6.48 28.12
N GLU A 128 -2.54 5.41 27.82
CA GLU A 128 -1.15 5.23 28.25
C GLU A 128 -0.24 6.34 27.71
N MET A 129 -0.43 6.73 26.45
CA MET A 129 0.29 7.84 25.83
C MET A 129 0.04 9.17 26.57
N MET A 130 -1.23 9.50 26.84
CA MET A 130 -1.59 10.70 27.60
C MET A 130 -1.04 10.67 29.03
N ASN A 131 -1.13 9.52 29.71
CA ASN A 131 -0.58 9.33 31.06
C ASN A 131 0.95 9.49 31.09
N ARG A 132 1.66 8.94 30.10
CA ARG A 132 3.12 9.06 29.96
C ARG A 132 3.55 10.52 29.79
N LEU A 133 2.77 11.31 29.05
CA LEU A 133 3.01 12.74 28.84
C LEU A 133 2.53 13.61 30.01
N GLY A 134 1.82 13.04 30.99
CA GLY A 134 1.31 13.75 32.16
C GLY A 134 0.07 14.61 31.88
N TYR A 135 -0.73 14.25 30.87
CA TYR A 135 -1.90 15.01 30.44
C TYR A 135 -3.22 14.38 30.93
N ASP A 136 -4.13 15.20 31.44
CA ASP A 136 -5.43 14.76 31.96
C ASP A 136 -6.48 14.66 30.83
N THR A 137 -6.82 13.43 30.49
CA THR A 137 -7.83 13.11 29.46
C THR A 137 -9.26 13.58 29.81
N ALA A 138 -9.54 13.98 31.06
CA ALA A 138 -10.81 14.56 31.45
C ALA A 138 -11.00 16.00 30.93
N VAL A 139 -9.92 16.68 30.53
CA VAL A 139 -9.99 18.02 29.92
C VAL A 139 -10.60 17.92 28.52
N THR A 140 -11.83 18.39 28.38
CA THR A 140 -12.65 18.31 27.16
C THR A 140 -13.07 19.69 26.61
N SER A 141 -12.70 20.77 27.30
CA SER A 141 -12.95 22.14 26.83
C SER A 141 -12.37 22.32 25.44
N THR A 142 -13.09 23.04 24.58
CA THR A 142 -12.64 23.50 23.26
C THR A 142 -12.39 25.01 23.24
N ASN A 143 -12.50 25.68 24.40
CA ASN A 143 -12.30 27.12 24.54
C ASN A 143 -10.81 27.48 24.54
N TYR A 144 -10.19 27.49 23.36
CA TYR A 144 -8.78 27.84 23.18
C TYR A 144 -8.47 29.32 23.53
N GLN A 145 -9.47 30.21 23.52
CA GLN A 145 -9.29 31.63 23.90
C GLN A 145 -8.89 31.80 25.38
N SER A 146 -9.07 30.76 26.19
CA SER A 146 -8.52 30.70 27.55
C SER A 146 -6.98 30.69 27.60
N GLY A 147 -6.30 30.44 26.47
CA GLY A 147 -4.86 30.24 26.39
C GLY A 147 -4.40 28.83 26.75
N ASP A 148 -5.33 27.91 27.04
CA ASP A 148 -5.03 26.51 27.34
C ASP A 148 -4.74 25.69 26.07
N PRO A 149 -3.52 25.15 25.91
CA PRO A 149 -3.17 24.33 24.75
C PRO A 149 -3.98 23.04 24.63
N ALA A 150 -4.42 22.45 25.75
CA ALA A 150 -5.29 21.27 25.71
C ALA A 150 -6.63 21.61 25.06
N SER A 151 -7.18 22.77 25.39
CA SER A 151 -8.41 23.28 24.78
C SER A 151 -8.27 23.54 23.27
N LEU A 152 -7.11 24.04 22.83
CA LEU A 152 -6.80 24.16 21.40
C LEU A 152 -6.77 22.79 20.70
N GLY A 153 -6.08 21.82 21.28
CA GLY A 153 -6.02 20.47 20.70
C GLY A 153 -7.39 19.82 20.56
N ASN A 154 -8.23 19.92 21.61
CA ASN A 154 -9.61 19.45 21.55
C ASN A 154 -10.43 20.15 20.46
N TYR A 155 -10.25 21.48 20.29
CA TYR A 155 -10.96 22.24 19.26
C TYR A 155 -10.56 21.80 17.83
N ILE A 156 -9.26 21.67 17.56
CA ILE A 156 -8.73 21.18 16.28
C ILE A 156 -9.31 19.80 15.95
N ALA A 157 -9.32 18.88 16.93
CA ALA A 157 -9.92 17.57 16.72
C ALA A 157 -11.43 17.62 16.43
N SER A 158 -12.18 18.49 17.09
CA SER A 158 -13.61 18.69 16.80
C SER A 158 -13.81 19.12 15.34
N CYS A 159 -13.05 20.12 14.88
CA CYS A 159 -13.12 20.59 13.49
C CYS A 159 -12.81 19.45 12.50
N LEU A 160 -11.77 18.66 12.73
CA LEU A 160 -11.40 17.55 11.83
C LEU A 160 -12.40 16.39 11.83
N ILE A 161 -13.05 16.14 12.97
CA ILE A 161 -14.13 15.15 13.07
C ILE A 161 -15.34 15.65 12.27
N GLU A 162 -15.76 16.90 12.48
CA GLU A 162 -16.90 17.50 11.78
C GLU A 162 -16.66 17.62 10.27
N PHE A 163 -15.47 18.06 9.85
CA PHE A 163 -15.05 18.05 8.45
C PHE A 163 -15.15 16.65 7.85
N GLY A 164 -14.66 15.65 8.58
CA GLY A 164 -14.66 14.27 8.14
C GLY A 164 -16.04 13.66 7.89
N MET A 165 -17.09 14.19 8.50
CA MET A 165 -18.46 13.73 8.29
C MET A 165 -19.06 14.18 6.94
N GLN A 166 -18.41 15.12 6.24
CA GLN A 166 -18.92 15.73 5.00
C GLN A 166 -17.91 15.77 3.86
N ASP A 167 -16.72 15.18 4.03
CA ASP A 167 -15.64 15.23 3.05
C ASP A 167 -15.77 14.19 1.92
N GLY A 168 -16.91 13.52 1.79
CA GLY A 168 -17.17 12.49 0.78
C GLY A 168 -16.70 11.07 1.15
N ALA A 169 -16.06 10.87 2.31
CA ALA A 169 -15.55 9.54 2.69
C ALA A 169 -16.64 8.56 3.18
N ASN A 170 -17.90 9.01 3.34
CA ASN A 170 -19.02 8.19 3.84
C ASN A 170 -18.78 7.62 5.25
N GLU A 171 -18.07 8.36 6.10
CA GLU A 171 -17.74 7.92 7.46
C GLU A 171 -18.99 7.63 8.32
N ASP A 172 -20.09 8.35 8.09
CA ASP A 172 -21.39 8.16 8.76
C ASP A 172 -21.98 6.76 8.58
N ILE A 173 -21.66 6.11 7.46
CA ILE A 173 -22.06 4.74 7.14
C ILE A 173 -20.87 3.78 7.14
N LEU A 174 -19.82 4.09 7.92
CA LEU A 174 -18.62 3.27 8.05
C LEU A 174 -17.89 3.03 6.71
N TYR A 175 -17.82 4.05 5.87
CA TYR A 175 -17.10 4.05 4.59
C TYR A 175 -17.69 3.09 3.53
N LEU A 176 -18.94 2.64 3.72
CA LEU A 176 -19.64 1.76 2.79
C LEU A 176 -19.98 2.47 1.47
N ASN A 177 -20.16 1.67 0.43
CA ASN A 177 -20.57 2.12 -0.90
C ASN A 177 -22.02 2.63 -0.86
N ARG A 178 -22.30 3.74 -1.55
CA ARG A 178 -23.67 4.26 -1.66
C ARG A 178 -24.40 3.69 -2.86
N PHE A 179 -23.71 3.42 -3.96
CA PHE A 179 -24.35 3.04 -5.22
C PHE A 179 -23.62 1.96 -6.01
N TYR A 180 -22.31 1.79 -5.85
CA TYR A 180 -21.57 0.79 -6.62
C TYR A 180 -22.10 -0.64 -6.41
N GLN A 181 -22.26 -1.38 -7.51
CA GLN A 181 -22.57 -2.82 -7.52
C GLN A 181 -21.70 -3.54 -8.55
N SER A 182 -21.20 -4.72 -8.21
CA SER A 182 -20.44 -5.56 -9.13
C SER A 182 -21.35 -6.19 -10.19
N VAL A 183 -20.96 -6.13 -11.46
CA VAL A 183 -21.70 -6.79 -12.55
C VAL A 183 -21.43 -8.30 -12.59
N ASN A 184 -20.24 -8.73 -12.19
CA ASN A 184 -19.87 -10.14 -12.19
C ASN A 184 -20.30 -10.81 -10.88
N PRO A 185 -20.83 -12.05 -10.94
CA PRO A 185 -21.09 -12.84 -9.74
C PRO A 185 -19.77 -13.27 -9.08
N PRO A 186 -19.76 -13.44 -7.74
CA PRO A 186 -18.56 -13.87 -7.03
C PRO A 186 -18.00 -15.22 -7.54
N MET A 187 -16.68 -15.34 -7.62
CA MET A 187 -15.99 -16.59 -7.93
C MET A 187 -15.41 -17.19 -6.64
N ALA A 188 -15.58 -18.50 -6.43
CA ALA A 188 -14.95 -19.22 -5.32
C ALA A 188 -13.63 -19.85 -5.79
N PRO A 189 -12.44 -19.33 -5.37
CA PRO A 189 -11.16 -19.83 -5.87
C PRO A 189 -10.86 -21.32 -5.65
N PRO A 190 -11.35 -21.97 -4.55
CA PRO A 190 -11.20 -23.42 -4.37
C PRO A 190 -11.94 -24.28 -5.41
N LEU A 191 -12.90 -23.71 -6.15
CA LEU A 191 -13.58 -24.43 -7.22
C LEU A 191 -12.86 -24.20 -8.56
N PRO A 192 -12.73 -25.24 -9.40
CA PRO A 192 -12.15 -25.09 -10.73
C PRO A 192 -12.97 -24.15 -11.62
N GLY A 193 -12.26 -23.27 -12.33
CA GLY A 193 -12.78 -22.49 -13.44
C GLY A 193 -13.40 -21.15 -13.04
N ASN A 194 -14.07 -20.52 -14.01
CA ASN A 194 -14.86 -19.30 -13.82
C ASN A 194 -16.06 -19.26 -14.78
N PRO A 195 -16.95 -20.28 -14.76
CA PRO A 195 -17.98 -20.45 -15.79
C PRO A 195 -19.10 -19.40 -15.73
N ASN A 196 -19.20 -18.65 -14.63
CA ASN A 196 -20.29 -17.71 -14.38
C ASN A 196 -19.90 -16.24 -14.63
N ILE A 197 -18.66 -15.96 -15.04
CA ILE A 197 -18.24 -14.60 -15.38
C ILE A 197 -19.12 -14.04 -16.51
N GLN A 198 -19.61 -12.82 -16.33
CA GLN A 198 -20.54 -12.18 -17.28
C GLN A 198 -19.83 -11.16 -18.16
N ASP A 199 -18.87 -10.44 -17.60
CA ASP A 199 -18.09 -9.41 -18.30
C ASP A 199 -16.59 -9.59 -18.00
N MET A 200 -15.82 -9.93 -19.03
CA MET A 200 -14.37 -10.12 -18.95
C MET A 200 -13.59 -8.82 -18.72
N ASN A 201 -14.23 -7.67 -18.81
CA ASN A 201 -13.58 -6.37 -18.64
C ASN A 201 -13.86 -5.73 -17.28
N ARG A 202 -14.67 -6.38 -16.44
CA ARG A 202 -15.15 -5.84 -15.17
C ARG A 202 -14.67 -6.67 -13.98
N TRP A 203 -14.49 -6.02 -12.83
CA TRP A 203 -14.03 -6.67 -11.60
C TRP A 203 -15.03 -7.76 -11.17
N GLN A 204 -14.50 -8.79 -10.53
CA GLN A 204 -15.26 -9.91 -10.02
C GLN A 204 -14.90 -10.11 -8.55
N PRO A 205 -15.90 -10.10 -7.64
CA PRO A 205 -15.67 -10.43 -6.25
C PRO A 205 -15.16 -11.87 -6.09
N LEU A 206 -14.36 -12.13 -5.06
CA LEU A 206 -13.98 -13.49 -4.67
C LEU A 206 -14.74 -13.89 -3.41
N SER A 207 -15.21 -15.14 -3.37
CA SER A 207 -15.94 -15.72 -2.24
C SER A 207 -15.12 -16.83 -1.59
N PHE A 208 -15.01 -16.79 -0.27
CA PHE A 208 -14.31 -17.77 0.56
C PHE A 208 -15.21 -18.26 1.69
N ASP A 209 -14.91 -19.43 2.26
CA ASP A 209 -15.58 -19.89 3.49
C ASP A 209 -15.24 -18.97 4.67
N VAL A 210 -13.97 -18.54 4.73
CA VAL A 210 -13.47 -17.51 5.63
C VAL A 210 -12.55 -16.59 4.81
N PHE A 211 -12.92 -15.31 4.72
CA PHE A 211 -12.03 -14.29 4.16
C PHE A 211 -11.29 -13.62 5.31
N VAL A 212 -9.96 -13.53 5.21
CA VAL A 212 -9.12 -12.79 6.16
C VAL A 212 -8.51 -11.64 5.39
N ASP A 213 -8.68 -10.42 5.87
CA ASP A 213 -8.10 -9.26 5.20
C ASP A 213 -6.56 -9.19 5.36
N GLN A 214 -5.94 -8.22 4.68
CA GLN A 214 -4.49 -8.03 4.68
C GLN A 214 -3.91 -7.77 6.09
N SER A 215 -4.74 -7.32 7.03
CA SER A 215 -4.38 -7.04 8.43
C SER A 215 -4.76 -8.18 9.37
N GLY A 216 -5.12 -9.36 8.84
CA GLY A 216 -5.40 -10.55 9.64
C GLY A 216 -6.81 -10.64 10.24
N ASN A 217 -7.75 -9.78 9.85
CA ASN A 217 -9.11 -9.78 10.39
C ASN A 217 -10.06 -10.63 9.53
N GLU A 218 -10.84 -11.49 10.17
CA GLU A 218 -11.92 -12.21 9.48
C GLU A 218 -13.05 -11.24 9.06
N ILE A 219 -13.42 -11.29 7.77
CA ILE A 219 -14.54 -10.52 7.23
C ILE A 219 -15.80 -11.40 7.20
N PRO A 220 -16.91 -10.96 7.81
CA PRO A 220 -18.16 -11.70 7.80
C PRO A 220 -18.64 -12.02 6.36
N LEU A 221 -19.28 -13.19 6.18
CA LEU A 221 -19.87 -13.68 4.93
C LEU A 221 -18.89 -14.10 3.82
N GLY A 222 -17.58 -13.86 3.98
CA GLY A 222 -16.53 -14.41 3.11
C GLY A 222 -16.49 -13.87 1.66
N THR A 223 -17.42 -12.97 1.30
CA THR A 223 -17.44 -12.27 0.00
C THR A 223 -17.43 -10.76 0.24
N PRO A 224 -16.24 -10.15 0.38
CA PRO A 224 -16.14 -8.71 0.63
C PRO A 224 -16.64 -7.88 -0.56
N ASP A 225 -17.32 -6.77 -0.26
CA ASP A 225 -17.70 -5.75 -1.24
C ASP A 225 -16.46 -5.02 -1.79
N PHE A 226 -16.62 -4.32 -2.91
CA PHE A 226 -15.57 -3.45 -3.43
C PHE A 226 -15.26 -2.36 -2.39
N LEU A 227 -14.01 -2.31 -1.93
CA LEU A 227 -13.52 -1.29 -1.02
C LEU A 227 -13.28 0.06 -1.72
N GLY A 228 -14.13 1.05 -1.47
CA GLY A 228 -13.95 2.44 -1.89
C GLY A 228 -14.04 2.77 -3.39
N PRO A 229 -14.89 2.13 -4.22
CA PRO A 229 -15.04 2.48 -5.64
C PRO A 229 -15.52 3.94 -5.86
N GLU A 230 -16.06 4.59 -4.83
CA GLU A 230 -16.59 5.96 -4.90
C GLU A 230 -15.59 7.01 -4.34
N TRP A 231 -14.40 6.56 -3.93
CA TRP A 231 -13.44 7.37 -3.14
C TRP A 231 -12.85 8.57 -3.89
N GLY A 232 -12.97 8.59 -5.23
CA GLY A 232 -12.52 9.73 -6.03
C GLY A 232 -13.26 11.04 -5.72
N SER A 233 -14.42 10.97 -5.07
CA SER A 233 -15.21 12.15 -4.64
C SER A 233 -14.78 12.72 -3.28
N VAL A 234 -13.84 12.07 -2.58
CA VAL A 234 -13.33 12.56 -1.31
C VAL A 234 -12.57 13.87 -1.50
N VAL A 235 -12.74 14.82 -0.59
CA VAL A 235 -12.09 16.13 -0.64
C VAL A 235 -10.56 15.97 -0.68
N PRO A 236 -9.86 16.47 -1.71
CA PRO A 236 -8.42 16.32 -1.84
C PRO A 236 -7.64 17.31 -0.97
N PHE A 237 -6.37 17.01 -0.74
CA PHE A 237 -5.40 17.90 -0.11
C PHE A 237 -4.87 18.94 -1.10
N SER A 238 -4.40 18.50 -2.26
CA SER A 238 -3.70 19.34 -3.25
C SER A 238 -4.12 19.11 -4.70
N LEU A 239 -4.93 18.09 -4.99
CA LEU A 239 -5.45 17.85 -6.34
C LEU A 239 -6.31 19.03 -6.82
N SER A 240 -6.14 19.38 -8.09
CA SER A 240 -6.86 20.47 -8.73
C SER A 240 -8.05 19.95 -9.52
N THR A 241 -9.10 20.76 -9.64
CA THR A 241 -10.23 20.50 -10.56
C THR A 241 -9.79 20.49 -12.03
N ASN A 242 -8.60 21.03 -12.35
CA ASN A 242 -8.01 20.90 -13.69
C ASN A 242 -7.58 19.47 -14.02
N ASP A 243 -7.29 18.65 -13.00
CA ASP A 243 -6.88 17.25 -13.15
C ASP A 243 -8.09 16.30 -13.10
N LEU A 244 -9.28 16.82 -12.77
CA LEU A 244 -10.51 16.06 -12.57
C LEU A 244 -11.29 15.86 -13.87
N LYS A 245 -11.69 14.62 -14.11
CA LYS A 245 -12.78 14.26 -15.03
C LYS A 245 -13.89 13.59 -14.23
N ILE A 246 -15.13 13.99 -14.49
CA ILE A 246 -16.32 13.34 -13.92
C ILE A 246 -16.95 12.48 -15.00
N PHE A 247 -17.10 11.20 -14.70
CA PHE A 247 -17.81 10.24 -15.54
C PHE A 247 -19.14 9.87 -14.91
N GLU A 248 -20.06 9.33 -15.71
CA GLU A 248 -21.39 8.91 -15.23
C GLU A 248 -21.65 7.45 -15.66
N ARG A 249 -22.16 6.64 -14.73
CA ARG A 249 -22.66 5.29 -15.02
C ARG A 249 -23.94 5.07 -14.21
N ASP A 250 -25.00 4.65 -14.89
CA ASP A 250 -26.30 4.34 -14.28
C ASP A 250 -26.92 5.49 -13.46
N GLY A 251 -26.55 6.74 -13.76
CA GLY A 251 -27.01 7.95 -13.08
C GLY A 251 -26.15 8.41 -11.91
N ASP A 252 -25.07 7.70 -11.59
CA ASP A 252 -24.13 8.04 -10.54
C ASP A 252 -22.79 8.56 -11.10
N GLU A 253 -22.20 9.53 -10.41
CA GLU A 253 -20.95 10.17 -10.80
C GLU A 253 -19.71 9.46 -10.24
N TYR A 254 -18.70 9.27 -11.09
CA TYR A 254 -17.36 8.80 -10.73
C TYR A 254 -16.35 9.90 -11.00
N TRP A 255 -15.68 10.34 -9.94
CA TRP A 255 -14.69 11.41 -9.97
C TRP A 255 -13.31 10.81 -10.17
N VAL A 256 -12.63 11.19 -11.25
CA VAL A 256 -11.35 10.60 -11.66
C VAL A 256 -10.32 11.72 -11.85
N TYR A 257 -9.40 11.82 -10.91
CA TYR A 257 -8.24 12.70 -11.03
C TYR A 257 -7.12 12.02 -11.82
N HIS A 258 -6.34 12.79 -12.57
CA HIS A 258 -5.20 12.30 -13.36
C HIS A 258 -5.54 11.08 -14.23
N ASP A 259 -6.71 11.12 -14.86
CA ASP A 259 -7.23 10.01 -15.67
C ASP A 259 -6.23 9.54 -16.75
N PRO A 260 -5.68 8.30 -16.64
CA PRO A 260 -4.72 7.75 -17.59
C PRO A 260 -5.38 7.25 -18.89
N GLY A 261 -6.72 7.22 -18.96
CA GLY A 261 -7.45 6.58 -20.04
C GLY A 261 -7.79 5.11 -19.74
N ALA A 262 -8.54 4.49 -20.64
CA ALA A 262 -9.02 3.12 -20.45
C ALA A 262 -7.88 2.09 -20.56
N PRO A 263 -7.88 1.02 -19.75
CA PRO A 263 -7.02 -0.14 -19.97
C PRO A 263 -7.46 -0.90 -21.23
N PRO A 264 -6.63 -1.84 -21.76
CA PRO A 264 -7.05 -2.69 -22.87
C PRO A 264 -8.28 -3.52 -22.49
N TYR A 265 -9.25 -3.65 -23.40
CA TYR A 265 -10.43 -4.48 -23.19
C TYR A 265 -10.45 -5.68 -24.15
N LEU A 266 -11.01 -6.79 -23.67
CA LEU A 266 -11.24 -8.00 -24.45
C LEU A 266 -12.56 -7.89 -25.21
N ASP A 267 -12.52 -7.95 -26.54
CA ASP A 267 -13.69 -8.28 -27.37
C ASP A 267 -13.84 -9.80 -27.40
N VAL A 268 -14.81 -10.32 -26.64
CA VAL A 268 -15.05 -11.76 -26.54
C VAL A 268 -15.52 -12.37 -27.86
N GLN A 269 -16.21 -11.60 -28.72
CA GLN A 269 -16.80 -12.12 -29.95
C GLN A 269 -15.78 -12.18 -31.09
N ASN A 270 -15.05 -11.10 -31.30
CA ASN A 270 -14.19 -10.94 -32.48
C ASN A 270 -12.69 -10.97 -32.15
N GLY A 271 -12.31 -10.74 -30.90
CA GLY A 271 -10.92 -10.44 -30.55
C GLY A 271 -10.37 -9.21 -31.28
N GLY A 272 -9.05 -9.18 -31.48
CA GLY A 272 -8.36 -8.10 -32.19
C GLY A 272 -8.36 -6.75 -31.44
N GLY A 273 -7.77 -5.73 -32.05
CA GLY A 273 -7.50 -4.46 -31.38
C GLY A 273 -6.71 -4.68 -30.09
N LEU A 274 -7.07 -3.97 -29.02
CA LEU A 274 -6.44 -4.12 -27.70
C LEU A 274 -6.75 -5.45 -26.98
N SER A 275 -7.51 -6.37 -27.60
CA SER A 275 -7.75 -7.70 -27.03
C SER A 275 -6.45 -8.50 -26.90
N ASP A 276 -5.50 -8.31 -27.81
CA ASP A 276 -4.21 -9.00 -27.76
C ASP A 276 -3.34 -8.46 -26.62
N GLU A 277 -3.52 -7.19 -26.26
CA GLU A 277 -2.81 -6.49 -25.19
C GLU A 277 -3.41 -6.88 -23.83
N TYR A 278 -4.74 -7.00 -23.75
CA TYR A 278 -5.43 -7.60 -22.62
C TYR A 278 -4.89 -9.02 -22.35
N LYS A 279 -4.88 -9.88 -23.38
CA LYS A 279 -4.46 -11.29 -23.26
C LYS A 279 -2.99 -11.41 -22.85
N TRP A 280 -2.11 -10.65 -23.50
CA TRP A 280 -0.69 -10.64 -23.16
C TRP A 280 -0.44 -10.16 -21.73
N ASN A 281 -1.06 -9.06 -21.31
CA ASN A 281 -0.84 -8.48 -19.98
C ASN A 281 -1.21 -9.45 -18.86
N PHE A 282 -2.31 -10.20 -19.00
CA PHE A 282 -2.66 -11.23 -18.02
C PHE A 282 -1.81 -12.50 -18.13
N ALA A 283 -1.43 -12.90 -19.34
CA ALA A 283 -0.51 -14.04 -19.55
C ALA A 283 0.88 -13.76 -18.95
N LEU A 284 1.36 -12.52 -18.98
CA LEU A 284 2.61 -12.09 -18.33
C LEU A 284 2.63 -12.47 -16.84
N VAL A 285 1.52 -12.24 -16.12
CA VAL A 285 1.40 -12.59 -14.69
C VAL A 285 1.51 -14.11 -14.48
N ALA A 286 0.87 -14.91 -15.35
CA ALA A 286 0.98 -16.36 -15.31
C ALA A 286 2.42 -16.84 -15.59
N VAL A 287 3.09 -16.25 -16.58
CA VAL A 287 4.49 -16.59 -16.93
C VAL A 287 5.45 -16.25 -15.79
N TRP A 288 5.33 -15.06 -15.18
CA TRP A 288 6.19 -14.65 -14.08
C TRP A 288 5.95 -15.45 -12.79
N SER A 289 4.79 -16.10 -12.64
CA SER A 289 4.57 -17.06 -11.55
C SER A 289 5.55 -18.25 -11.61
N ALA A 290 6.12 -18.58 -12.78
CA ALA A 290 7.15 -19.61 -12.90
C ALA A 290 8.51 -19.20 -12.30
N HIS A 291 8.73 -17.91 -12.00
CA HIS A 291 9.98 -17.43 -11.41
C HIS A 291 10.08 -17.66 -9.90
N LEU A 292 9.03 -18.19 -9.27
CA LEU A 292 8.94 -18.36 -7.81
C LEU A 292 9.70 -19.59 -7.29
N ASP A 293 10.30 -20.42 -8.16
CA ASP A 293 11.09 -21.58 -7.77
C ASP A 293 12.53 -21.18 -7.42
N PRO A 294 12.98 -21.32 -6.15
CA PRO A 294 14.35 -20.99 -5.77
C PRO A 294 15.38 -21.97 -6.33
N THR A 295 14.94 -23.11 -6.88
CA THR A 295 15.80 -24.18 -7.39
C THR A 295 15.95 -24.19 -8.91
N ASP A 296 15.37 -23.23 -9.61
CA ASP A 296 15.43 -23.15 -11.08
C ASP A 296 16.83 -22.83 -11.65
N GLY A 297 17.78 -22.50 -10.78
CA GLY A 297 19.18 -22.27 -11.10
C GLY A 297 19.49 -20.86 -11.60
N VAL A 298 18.52 -19.94 -11.63
CA VAL A 298 18.71 -18.56 -12.06
C VAL A 298 19.05 -17.67 -10.86
N LEU A 299 20.15 -16.93 -10.97
CA LEU A 299 20.58 -15.96 -9.97
C LEU A 299 20.42 -14.53 -10.50
N TRP A 300 19.87 -13.64 -9.69
CA TRP A 300 19.80 -12.20 -9.96
C TRP A 300 20.75 -11.43 -9.05
N ASP A 301 21.34 -10.37 -9.60
CA ASP A 301 22.01 -9.35 -8.80
C ASP A 301 20.96 -8.36 -8.31
N VAL A 302 20.61 -8.45 -7.03
CA VAL A 302 19.54 -7.64 -6.40
C VAL A 302 20.08 -6.37 -5.76
N SER A 303 21.35 -6.03 -6.00
CA SER A 303 21.92 -4.78 -5.52
C SER A 303 21.32 -3.57 -6.26
N PRO A 304 21.42 -2.36 -5.68
CA PRO A 304 21.01 -1.13 -6.37
C PRO A 304 21.68 -0.92 -7.74
N ALA A 305 22.79 -1.60 -8.04
CA ALA A 305 23.52 -1.47 -9.31
C ALA A 305 22.81 -2.05 -10.53
N ARG A 306 21.71 -2.80 -10.39
CA ARG A 306 21.13 -3.56 -11.51
C ARG A 306 19.63 -3.46 -11.69
N ILE A 307 18.85 -3.14 -10.66
CA ILE A 307 17.38 -3.14 -10.72
C ILE A 307 16.83 -1.71 -10.66
N GLY A 308 15.86 -1.39 -11.52
CA GLY A 308 15.16 -0.10 -11.54
C GLY A 308 15.99 1.03 -12.17
N ASN A 309 15.76 2.27 -11.70
CA ASN A 309 16.35 3.51 -12.24
C ASN A 309 16.06 3.70 -13.75
N ILE A 310 14.79 3.87 -14.07
CA ILE A 310 14.30 4.14 -15.43
C ILE A 310 13.93 5.62 -15.53
N ASP A 311 14.39 6.29 -16.58
CA ASP A 311 13.98 7.65 -16.88
C ASP A 311 12.48 7.69 -17.23
N ILE A 312 11.71 8.50 -16.51
CA ILE A 312 10.27 8.65 -16.73
C ILE A 312 9.93 9.12 -18.16
N ASN A 313 10.88 9.76 -18.85
CA ASN A 313 10.71 10.16 -20.24
C ASN A 313 10.69 8.97 -21.21
N THR A 314 11.27 7.83 -20.83
CA THR A 314 11.31 6.62 -21.64
C THR A 314 10.15 5.67 -21.38
N PHE A 315 9.22 6.03 -20.48
CA PHE A 315 8.05 5.21 -20.21
C PHE A 315 7.15 5.13 -21.47
N PRO A 316 6.55 3.95 -21.75
CA PRO A 316 5.57 3.79 -22.81
C PRO A 316 4.44 4.83 -22.69
N ARG A 317 3.99 5.35 -23.84
CA ARG A 317 2.93 6.38 -23.91
C ARG A 317 1.63 5.86 -24.53
N ASP A 318 1.63 4.60 -24.94
CA ASP A 318 0.51 3.85 -25.50
C ASP A 318 0.53 2.42 -24.94
N ILE A 319 -0.61 1.72 -25.04
CA ILE A 319 -0.83 0.42 -24.41
C ILE A 319 -0.01 -0.67 -25.11
N GLU A 320 0.06 -0.60 -26.43
CA GLU A 320 0.76 -1.55 -27.28
C GLU A 320 2.25 -1.61 -26.94
N SER A 321 2.88 -0.46 -26.70
CA SER A 321 4.29 -0.34 -26.33
C SER A 321 4.64 -0.88 -24.94
N LEU A 322 3.66 -1.16 -24.07
CA LEU A 322 3.91 -1.83 -22.78
C LEU A 322 4.48 -3.24 -22.98
N ARG A 323 4.13 -3.90 -24.09
CA ARG A 323 4.61 -5.24 -24.43
C ARG A 323 6.12 -5.31 -24.57
N ASP A 324 6.70 -4.28 -25.16
CA ASP A 324 8.14 -4.20 -25.42
C ASP A 324 8.93 -3.66 -24.21
N PHE A 325 8.23 -3.14 -23.19
CA PHE A 325 8.86 -2.60 -22.00
C PHE A 325 9.28 -3.69 -21.01
N TYR A 326 8.51 -4.77 -20.89
CA TYR A 326 8.80 -5.85 -19.94
C TYR A 326 9.42 -7.06 -20.64
N ASP A 327 10.40 -7.70 -19.99
CA ASP A 327 10.88 -9.00 -20.45
C ASP A 327 9.92 -10.10 -19.99
N LEU A 328 9.17 -10.66 -20.94
CA LEU A 328 8.17 -11.69 -20.67
C LEU A 328 8.80 -12.94 -20.03
N ILE A 329 9.99 -13.36 -20.47
CA ILE A 329 10.56 -14.65 -20.13
C ILE A 329 11.52 -14.54 -18.94
N GLU A 330 12.44 -13.57 -18.99
CA GLU A 330 13.45 -13.39 -17.95
C GLU A 330 12.95 -12.52 -16.80
N GLY A 331 11.84 -11.79 -16.99
CA GLY A 331 11.28 -10.88 -15.99
C GLY A 331 12.00 -9.53 -15.94
N GLY A 332 11.33 -8.55 -15.33
CA GLY A 332 11.88 -7.22 -15.12
C GLY A 332 11.62 -6.22 -16.26
N ASP A 333 12.30 -5.08 -16.17
CA ASP A 333 12.13 -3.88 -16.98
C ASP A 333 13.52 -3.42 -17.54
N PRO A 334 13.61 -2.39 -18.41
CA PRO A 334 14.87 -2.01 -19.05
C PRO A 334 15.77 -1.14 -18.15
N GLY A 335 15.46 -1.04 -16.85
CA GLY A 335 16.21 -0.31 -15.84
C GLY A 335 17.65 -0.80 -15.72
N LEU A 336 18.55 0.14 -15.42
CA LEU A 336 19.99 -0.11 -15.35
C LEU A 336 20.54 -0.07 -13.91
N GLY A 337 19.70 0.30 -12.93
CA GLY A 337 20.10 0.56 -11.56
C GLY A 337 21.04 1.77 -11.39
N HIS A 338 21.55 1.96 -10.18
CA HIS A 338 22.54 2.95 -9.79
C HIS A 338 23.89 2.28 -9.54
N ARG A 339 24.85 2.44 -10.46
CA ARG A 339 26.16 1.74 -10.34
C ARG A 339 27.01 2.20 -9.17
N ILE A 340 26.86 3.44 -8.73
CA ILE A 340 27.69 4.10 -7.73
C ILE A 340 26.79 4.57 -6.60
N ASN A 341 27.19 4.30 -5.36
CA ASN A 341 26.56 4.87 -4.19
C ASN A 341 26.94 6.37 -4.10
N PRO A 342 25.96 7.28 -4.08
CA PRO A 342 26.20 8.72 -4.14
C PRO A 342 26.87 9.28 -2.89
N ALA A 343 26.64 8.67 -1.71
CA ALA A 343 27.20 9.11 -0.44
C ALA A 343 28.67 8.70 -0.27
N THR A 344 29.05 7.53 -0.79
CA THR A 344 30.41 6.98 -0.64
C THR A 344 31.29 7.12 -1.89
N ASN A 345 30.68 7.42 -3.05
CA ASN A 345 31.32 7.43 -4.36
C ASN A 345 32.01 6.10 -4.73
N ALA A 346 31.56 4.99 -4.12
CA ALA A 346 32.02 3.63 -4.40
C ALA A 346 30.95 2.85 -5.18
N PRO A 347 31.33 1.86 -6.01
CA PRO A 347 30.35 1.00 -6.65
C PRO A 347 29.58 0.16 -5.62
N TYR A 348 28.29 -0.10 -5.87
CA TYR A 348 27.59 -1.12 -5.08
C TYR A 348 28.15 -2.50 -5.41
N TRP A 349 28.30 -3.33 -4.38
CA TRP A 349 28.70 -4.73 -4.56
C TRP A 349 27.53 -5.56 -5.07
N ALA A 350 27.80 -6.43 -6.04
CA ALA A 350 26.80 -7.36 -6.56
C ALA A 350 26.27 -8.27 -5.43
N GLN A 351 24.95 -8.46 -5.42
CA GLN A 351 24.24 -9.31 -4.45
C GLN A 351 23.52 -10.41 -5.21
N MET A 352 24.23 -11.50 -5.49
CA MET A 352 23.69 -12.62 -6.26
C MET A 352 22.82 -13.51 -5.37
N VAL A 353 21.53 -13.62 -5.69
CA VAL A 353 20.56 -14.47 -4.98
C VAL A 353 19.69 -15.25 -5.96
N PRO A 354 19.14 -16.43 -5.60
CA PRO A 354 18.14 -17.11 -6.42
C PRO A 354 16.97 -16.19 -6.75
N ARG A 355 16.53 -16.16 -8.02
CA ARG A 355 15.43 -15.28 -8.41
C ARG A 355 14.12 -15.63 -7.69
N GLY A 356 13.88 -16.93 -7.43
CA GLY A 356 12.71 -17.39 -6.69
C GLY A 356 12.67 -16.88 -5.26
N ASP A 357 13.80 -16.80 -4.57
CA ASP A 357 13.88 -16.19 -3.25
C ASP A 357 13.58 -14.70 -3.31
N TYR A 358 14.19 -13.98 -4.26
CA TYR A 358 13.97 -12.54 -4.39
C TYR A 358 12.53 -12.20 -4.76
N ALA A 359 11.93 -12.92 -5.73
CA ALA A 359 10.57 -12.68 -6.18
C ALA A 359 9.55 -12.92 -5.06
N ARG A 360 9.71 -13.99 -4.27
CA ARG A 360 8.86 -14.29 -3.10
C ARG A 360 9.01 -13.24 -2.01
N VAL A 361 10.24 -12.91 -1.62
CA VAL A 361 10.52 -11.88 -0.60
C VAL A 361 10.00 -10.53 -1.03
N LEU A 362 10.18 -10.13 -2.30
CA LEU A 362 9.70 -8.85 -2.79
C LEU A 362 8.17 -8.79 -2.83
N ALA A 363 7.51 -9.89 -3.21
CA ALA A 363 6.06 -9.99 -3.21
C ALA A 363 5.50 -9.81 -1.79
N GLU A 364 6.07 -10.48 -0.79
CA GLU A 364 5.60 -10.38 0.60
C GLU A 364 5.99 -9.06 1.28
N PHE A 365 7.16 -8.52 0.96
CA PHE A 365 7.62 -7.22 1.47
C PHE A 365 6.66 -6.09 1.09
N TRP A 366 6.18 -6.08 -0.16
CA TRP A 366 5.23 -5.07 -0.64
C TRP A 366 3.77 -5.47 -0.48
N ALA A 367 3.48 -6.73 -0.17
CA ALA A 367 2.13 -7.15 0.18
C ALA A 367 1.77 -6.78 1.62
N ASP A 368 2.69 -6.21 2.39
CA ASP A 368 2.51 -5.74 3.77
C ASP A 368 1.66 -6.74 4.57
N GLY A 369 2.20 -7.92 4.90
CA GLY A 369 1.51 -9.05 5.56
C GLY A 369 0.83 -8.71 6.91
N PRO A 370 0.26 -9.70 7.64
CA PRO A 370 -0.87 -9.53 8.59
C PRO A 370 -0.70 -8.48 9.70
N ASP A 371 0.52 -8.06 10.04
CA ASP A 371 0.80 -6.94 10.95
C ASP A 371 0.88 -5.59 10.19
N SER A 372 0.06 -5.44 9.14
CA SER A 372 0.15 -4.40 8.12
C SER A 372 -0.33 -3.04 8.59
N GLU A 373 0.50 -2.01 8.47
CA GLU A 373 0.04 -0.62 8.47
C GLU A 373 -0.61 -0.19 7.13
N THR A 374 -0.86 -1.14 6.22
CA THR A 374 -1.26 -0.95 4.80
C THR A 374 -0.24 -0.12 4.00
N PRO A 375 -0.33 -0.09 2.66
CA PRO A 375 0.66 0.63 1.84
C PRO A 375 0.90 2.10 2.22
N PRO A 376 -0.11 2.94 2.49
CA PRO A 376 0.16 4.32 2.90
C PRO A 376 0.88 4.40 4.25
N GLY A 377 0.60 3.48 5.20
CA GLY A 377 1.29 3.44 6.49
C GLY A 377 2.72 2.94 6.36
N HIS A 378 3.00 1.97 5.49
CA HIS A 378 4.37 1.46 5.28
C HIS A 378 5.31 2.60 4.87
N TRP A 379 4.84 3.53 4.03
CA TRP A 379 5.63 4.73 3.68
C TRP A 379 5.89 5.68 4.85
N TYR A 380 5.02 5.72 5.87
CA TYR A 380 5.31 6.41 7.12
C TYR A 380 6.37 5.67 7.96
N THR A 381 6.34 4.35 8.00
CA THR A 381 7.40 3.54 8.63
C THR A 381 8.75 3.79 7.96
N ILE A 382 8.78 3.85 6.62
CA ILE A 382 9.99 4.21 5.85
C ILE A 382 10.45 5.64 6.16
N LEU A 383 9.53 6.61 6.16
CA LEU A 383 9.85 8.00 6.53
C LEU A 383 10.41 8.08 7.95
N ASN A 384 9.82 7.38 8.91
CA ASN A 384 10.29 7.32 10.29
C ASN A 384 11.69 6.73 10.37
N HIS A 385 11.95 5.64 9.65
CA HIS A 385 13.30 5.06 9.56
C HIS A 385 14.33 6.06 9.03
N VAL A 386 13.99 6.81 7.97
CA VAL A 386 14.85 7.88 7.43
C VAL A 386 15.04 9.01 8.44
N ASN A 387 13.97 9.45 9.12
CA ASN A 387 14.00 10.52 10.11
C ASN A 387 14.86 10.20 11.33
N ASP A 388 14.92 8.92 11.70
CA ASP A 388 15.66 8.40 12.84
C ASP A 388 17.14 8.09 12.48
N ASP A 389 17.52 8.14 11.19
CA ASP A 389 18.88 7.84 10.74
C ASP A 389 19.87 8.97 11.12
N PRO A 390 21.01 8.65 11.76
CA PRO A 390 21.97 9.66 12.21
C PRO A 390 22.71 10.39 11.08
N LEU A 391 22.66 9.90 9.84
CA LEU A 391 23.24 10.54 8.66
C LEU A 391 22.28 11.57 8.03
N LEU A 392 21.01 11.61 8.45
CA LEU A 392 20.08 12.62 7.97
C LEU A 392 20.36 13.99 8.62
N GLU A 393 20.68 14.99 7.79
CA GLU A 393 20.56 16.38 8.21
C GLU A 393 19.13 16.87 7.95
N LYS A 394 18.37 17.15 9.02
CA LYS A 394 16.98 17.61 8.97
C LYS A 394 16.84 19.04 8.42
N ARG A 395 17.09 19.21 7.11
CA ARG A 395 16.97 20.47 6.36
C ARG A 395 15.88 20.32 5.32
N PHE A 396 14.88 21.20 5.36
CA PHE A 396 13.78 21.14 4.41
C PHE A 396 14.31 21.33 2.98
N LYS A 397 14.02 20.37 2.11
CA LYS A 397 14.52 20.27 0.73
C LYS A 397 16.05 20.22 0.62
N GLY A 398 16.72 19.70 1.65
CA GLY A 398 18.18 19.63 1.73
C GLY A 398 18.88 20.99 1.91
N ALA A 399 18.12 22.06 2.18
CA ALA A 399 18.65 23.43 2.25
C ALA A 399 18.13 24.19 3.47
N GLY A 400 18.73 25.36 3.75
CA GLY A 400 18.31 26.22 4.85
C GLY A 400 18.77 25.73 6.23
N PRO A 401 18.17 26.23 7.33
CA PRO A 401 18.55 25.85 8.69
C PRO A 401 18.22 24.38 8.99
N ILE A 402 18.94 23.81 9.95
CA ILE A 402 18.55 22.52 10.55
C ILE A 402 17.30 22.76 11.38
N LEU A 403 16.26 21.99 11.14
CA LEU A 403 15.01 22.02 11.89
C LEU A 403 15.14 21.17 13.15
N ASP A 404 14.43 21.56 14.21
CA ASP A 404 14.26 20.68 15.35
C ASP A 404 13.35 19.49 15.01
N ASP A 405 13.42 18.42 15.80
CA ASP A 405 12.71 17.17 15.52
C ASP A 405 11.20 17.38 15.39
N LEU A 406 10.60 18.22 16.24
CA LEU A 406 9.15 18.43 16.20
C LEU A 406 8.74 19.17 14.92
N GLU A 407 9.44 20.24 14.57
CA GLU A 407 9.17 20.98 13.33
C GLU A 407 9.40 20.12 12.08
N TRP A 408 10.46 19.30 12.07
CA TRP A 408 10.72 18.35 10.98
C TRP A 408 9.57 17.36 10.83
N ASP A 409 9.18 16.70 11.92
CA ASP A 409 8.17 15.63 11.89
C ASP A 409 6.80 16.16 11.46
N VAL A 410 6.32 17.30 11.99
CA VAL A 410 5.00 17.83 11.59
C VAL A 410 4.97 18.24 10.11
N LYS A 411 6.07 18.77 9.58
CA LYS A 411 6.19 19.13 8.15
C LYS A 411 6.25 17.89 7.27
N ALA A 412 7.05 16.90 7.66
CA ALA A 412 7.22 15.65 6.92
C ALA A 412 5.90 14.86 6.87
N TYR A 413 5.21 14.75 8.00
CA TYR A 413 3.93 14.05 8.08
C TYR A 413 2.81 14.76 7.34
N LEU A 414 2.73 16.09 7.37
CA LEU A 414 1.75 16.80 6.55
C LEU A 414 1.98 16.55 5.06
N ALA A 415 3.22 16.67 4.61
CA ALA A 415 3.58 16.46 3.21
C ALA A 415 3.31 15.01 2.75
N LEU A 416 3.73 14.01 3.53
CA LEU A 416 3.47 12.61 3.22
C LEU A 416 1.98 12.26 3.32
N GLY A 417 1.31 12.70 4.38
CA GLY A 417 -0.10 12.42 4.61
C GLY A 417 -0.97 12.96 3.50
N GLY A 418 -0.77 14.22 3.12
CA GLY A 418 -1.47 14.81 1.97
C GLY A 418 -1.19 14.06 0.67
N THR A 419 0.06 13.65 0.45
CA THR A 419 0.44 12.85 -0.74
C THR A 419 -0.24 11.48 -0.76
N MET A 420 -0.28 10.77 0.37
CA MET A 420 -0.96 9.48 0.47
C MET A 420 -2.47 9.64 0.29
N HIS A 421 -3.07 10.69 0.86
CA HIS A 421 -4.50 10.97 0.68
C HIS A 421 -4.87 11.21 -0.78
N ASP A 422 -4.13 12.09 -1.47
CA ASP A 422 -4.38 12.39 -2.88
C ASP A 422 -4.08 11.20 -3.81
N ALA A 423 -3.06 10.39 -3.48
CA ALA A 423 -2.79 9.13 -4.16
C ALA A 423 -3.94 8.13 -4.03
N ALA A 424 -4.56 8.03 -2.84
CA ALA A 424 -5.73 7.18 -2.62
C ALA A 424 -6.93 7.66 -3.44
N ILE A 425 -7.25 8.97 -3.42
CA ILE A 425 -8.34 9.57 -4.22
C ILE A 425 -8.15 9.27 -5.71
N THR A 426 -6.95 9.51 -6.22
CA THR A 426 -6.61 9.27 -7.63
C THR A 426 -6.77 7.80 -7.99
N ALA A 427 -6.10 6.90 -7.26
CA ALA A 427 -6.11 5.48 -7.60
C ALA A 427 -7.51 4.85 -7.45
N TRP A 428 -8.25 5.18 -6.40
CA TRP A 428 -9.58 4.60 -6.19
C TRP A 428 -10.67 5.22 -7.05
N GLY A 429 -10.56 6.50 -7.44
CA GLY A 429 -11.41 7.08 -8.46
C GLY A 429 -11.26 6.36 -9.81
N ILE A 430 -10.01 6.13 -10.25
CA ILE A 430 -9.70 5.35 -11.46
C ILE A 430 -10.24 3.91 -11.34
N LYS A 431 -9.98 3.23 -10.21
CA LYS A 431 -10.44 1.87 -9.96
C LYS A 431 -11.96 1.73 -9.99
N GLY A 432 -12.68 2.67 -9.38
CA GLY A 432 -14.14 2.66 -9.35
C GLY A 432 -14.75 2.90 -10.73
N TRP A 433 -14.19 3.85 -11.49
CA TRP A 433 -14.65 4.13 -12.83
C TRP A 433 -14.36 2.97 -13.79
N TYR A 434 -13.10 2.58 -13.96
CA TYR A 434 -12.74 1.55 -14.94
C TYR A 434 -13.16 0.15 -14.51
N ASP A 435 -13.28 -0.07 -13.20
CA ASP A 435 -13.77 -1.30 -12.59
C ASP A 435 -13.10 -2.55 -13.21
N TYR A 436 -11.79 -2.48 -13.45
CA TYR A 436 -11.10 -3.44 -14.31
C TYR A 436 -10.82 -4.77 -13.61
N ILE A 437 -10.92 -5.85 -14.38
CA ILE A 437 -10.76 -7.23 -13.93
C ILE A 437 -9.36 -7.53 -13.32
N ARG A 438 -9.30 -8.55 -12.44
CA ARG A 438 -8.07 -9.04 -11.79
C ARG A 438 -7.50 -10.28 -12.50
N PRO A 439 -6.17 -10.57 -12.37
CA PRO A 439 -5.52 -11.67 -13.07
C PRO A 439 -6.17 -13.04 -12.87
N ILE A 440 -6.55 -13.42 -11.65
CA ILE A 440 -7.17 -14.73 -11.39
C ILE A 440 -8.48 -14.91 -12.17
N SER A 441 -9.36 -13.91 -12.13
CA SER A 441 -10.63 -13.93 -12.87
C SER A 441 -10.42 -13.92 -14.38
N ALA A 442 -9.48 -13.11 -14.87
CA ALA A 442 -9.16 -13.00 -16.28
C ALA A 442 -8.55 -14.31 -16.83
N LEU A 443 -7.55 -14.89 -16.16
CA LEU A 443 -6.89 -16.12 -16.58
C LEU A 443 -7.84 -17.31 -16.56
N ARG A 444 -8.60 -17.49 -15.47
CA ARG A 444 -9.59 -18.57 -15.37
C ARG A 444 -10.72 -18.37 -16.38
N GLY A 445 -11.22 -17.15 -16.56
CA GLY A 445 -12.24 -16.83 -17.57
C GLY A 445 -11.77 -17.06 -19.00
N MET A 446 -10.53 -16.67 -19.36
CA MET A 446 -9.95 -16.97 -20.67
C MET A 446 -9.78 -18.48 -20.90
N ALA A 447 -9.43 -19.25 -19.86
CA ALA A 447 -9.27 -20.71 -19.95
C ALA A 447 -10.60 -21.45 -20.20
N GLU A 448 -11.75 -20.89 -19.81
CA GLU A 448 -13.08 -21.41 -20.17
C GLU A 448 -13.33 -21.36 -21.69
N PHE A 449 -12.84 -20.31 -22.36
CA PHE A 449 -12.91 -20.21 -23.81
C PHE A 449 -11.94 -21.17 -24.53
N GLY A 450 -10.82 -21.53 -23.89
CA GLY A 450 -9.76 -22.35 -24.47
C GLY A 450 -8.54 -21.51 -24.84
N GLN A 451 -8.00 -21.69 -26.04
CA GLN A 451 -6.78 -20.99 -26.49
C GLN A 451 -7.03 -20.06 -27.69
N SER A 452 -6.21 -19.01 -27.85
CA SER A 452 -6.34 -18.04 -28.95
C SER A 452 -5.13 -17.96 -29.90
N SER A 453 -4.15 -18.86 -29.78
CA SER A 453 -2.91 -18.81 -30.56
C SER A 453 -3.00 -19.49 -31.93
N ASP A 454 -3.75 -20.60 -32.06
CA ASP A 454 -3.80 -21.37 -33.30
C ASP A 454 -5.21 -21.90 -33.60
N SER A 455 -5.83 -21.38 -34.67
CA SER A 455 -7.16 -21.79 -35.13
C SER A 455 -7.26 -23.25 -35.61
N ALA A 456 -6.13 -23.92 -35.85
CA ALA A 456 -6.10 -25.33 -36.23
C ALA A 456 -6.10 -26.28 -35.02
N LEU A 457 -5.83 -25.78 -33.81
CA LEU A 457 -5.81 -26.57 -32.58
C LEU A 457 -7.19 -26.65 -31.92
N SER A 458 -7.39 -27.69 -31.12
CA SER A 458 -8.61 -27.88 -30.31
C SER A 458 -8.88 -26.66 -29.42
N ARG A 459 -10.17 -26.42 -29.14
CA ARG A 459 -10.62 -25.33 -28.25
C ARG A 459 -10.07 -23.95 -28.63
N PHE A 460 -9.94 -23.66 -29.93
CA PHE A 460 -9.65 -22.31 -30.38
C PHE A 460 -10.83 -21.36 -30.13
N HIS A 461 -10.56 -20.19 -29.56
CA HIS A 461 -11.51 -19.09 -29.42
C HIS A 461 -10.75 -17.75 -29.41
N PRO A 462 -11.24 -16.67 -30.06
CA PRO A 462 -10.56 -15.37 -30.07
C PRO A 462 -10.28 -14.78 -28.67
N ALA A 463 -11.17 -15.06 -27.73
CA ALA A 463 -11.09 -14.69 -26.31
C ALA A 463 -10.32 -15.69 -25.42
N GLY A 464 -9.80 -16.78 -26.00
CA GLY A 464 -9.03 -17.78 -25.28
C GLY A 464 -7.67 -17.27 -24.81
N ILE A 465 -7.06 -17.97 -23.87
CA ILE A 465 -5.72 -17.64 -23.37
C ILE A 465 -4.65 -17.89 -24.44
N PRO A 466 -3.65 -17.02 -24.61
CA PRO A 466 -2.57 -17.27 -25.56
C PRO A 466 -1.69 -18.44 -25.07
N LEU A 467 -1.38 -19.36 -25.97
CA LEU A 467 -0.36 -20.39 -25.76
C LEU A 467 1.05 -19.78 -25.84
N ILE A 468 1.87 -20.10 -24.86
CA ILE A 468 3.28 -19.71 -24.74
C ILE A 468 4.08 -20.98 -24.47
N PRO A 469 4.85 -21.50 -25.44
CA PRO A 469 5.58 -22.76 -25.27
C PRO A 469 6.42 -22.78 -23.99
N GLY A 470 6.31 -23.84 -23.19
CA GLY A 470 7.00 -23.96 -21.91
C GLY A 470 6.34 -23.23 -20.72
N TYR A 471 5.28 -22.44 -20.93
CA TYR A 471 4.62 -21.69 -19.86
C TYR A 471 3.10 -21.81 -19.85
N ILE A 472 2.45 -21.72 -21.01
CA ILE A 472 0.99 -21.85 -21.16
C ILE A 472 0.74 -22.79 -22.34
N GLU A 473 0.23 -23.97 -22.05
CA GLU A 473 0.11 -25.06 -23.01
C GLU A 473 -1.25 -25.74 -22.92
N MET A 474 -1.59 -26.52 -23.94
CA MET A 474 -2.71 -27.45 -23.83
C MET A 474 -2.26 -28.76 -23.20
N VAL A 475 -3.16 -29.39 -22.45
CA VAL A 475 -3.03 -30.78 -22.02
C VAL A 475 -3.23 -31.68 -23.25
N LEU A 476 -2.21 -32.49 -23.57
CA LEU A 476 -2.17 -33.36 -24.74
C LEU A 476 -2.22 -34.86 -24.34
N PRO A 477 -2.45 -35.78 -25.29
CA PRO A 477 -2.38 -37.21 -25.01
C PRO A 477 -1.03 -37.61 -24.37
N GLY A 478 -1.08 -38.26 -23.21
CA GLY A 478 0.10 -38.68 -22.45
C GLY A 478 0.63 -37.63 -21.45
N ASP A 479 -0.01 -36.47 -21.35
CA ASP A 479 0.32 -35.46 -20.34
C ASP A 479 -0.05 -35.96 -18.92
N PRO A 480 0.78 -35.74 -17.88
CA PRO A 480 0.45 -36.13 -16.51
C PRO A 480 -0.85 -35.52 -15.97
N LEU A 481 -1.27 -34.36 -16.47
CA LEU A 481 -2.49 -33.67 -16.04
C LEU A 481 -3.75 -34.14 -16.79
N ILE A 482 -3.66 -35.07 -17.73
CA ILE A 482 -4.79 -35.48 -18.59
C ILE A 482 -5.97 -36.13 -17.83
N GLY A 483 -5.73 -36.58 -16.60
CA GLY A 483 -6.70 -37.31 -15.80
C GLY A 483 -6.82 -38.79 -16.19
N ALA A 484 -7.46 -39.60 -15.34
CA ALA A 484 -7.49 -41.06 -15.52
C ALA A 484 -8.35 -41.51 -16.72
N LEU A 485 -9.34 -40.68 -17.09
CA LEU A 485 -10.28 -40.92 -18.18
C LEU A 485 -10.07 -39.94 -19.35
N GLY A 486 -9.04 -39.10 -19.29
CA GLY A 486 -8.79 -38.06 -20.28
C GLY A 486 -9.70 -36.84 -20.12
N GLU A 487 -10.28 -36.64 -18.94
CA GLU A 487 -11.25 -35.58 -18.64
C GLU A 487 -10.67 -34.17 -18.79
N GLU A 488 -9.35 -34.03 -18.69
CA GLU A 488 -8.64 -32.75 -18.83
C GLU A 488 -8.03 -32.54 -20.23
N LEU A 489 -8.25 -33.47 -21.16
CA LEU A 489 -7.68 -33.39 -22.50
C LEU A 489 -8.11 -32.09 -23.22
N HIS A 490 -7.12 -31.39 -23.79
CA HIS A 490 -7.26 -30.07 -24.42
C HIS A 490 -7.62 -28.91 -23.49
N LYS A 491 -7.67 -29.09 -22.17
CA LYS A 491 -7.66 -27.95 -21.24
C LYS A 491 -6.32 -27.23 -21.29
N ILE A 492 -6.30 -26.02 -20.74
CA ILE A 492 -5.09 -25.21 -20.63
C ILE A 492 -4.39 -25.55 -19.31
N LYS A 493 -3.07 -25.69 -19.36
CA LYS A 493 -2.18 -25.77 -18.21
C LYS A 493 -1.21 -24.59 -18.21
N ILE A 494 -0.85 -24.12 -17.02
CA ILE A 494 0.09 -23.03 -16.78
C ILE A 494 1.25 -23.58 -15.93
N LEU A 495 2.48 -23.28 -16.31
CA LEU A 495 3.65 -23.49 -15.47
C LEU A 495 3.76 -22.28 -14.52
N GLY A 496 3.59 -22.51 -13.22
CA GLY A 496 3.64 -21.45 -12.21
C GLY A 496 3.62 -22.02 -10.80
N TRP A 497 3.50 -21.15 -9.80
CA TRP A 497 3.31 -21.58 -8.41
C TRP A 497 2.11 -22.51 -8.33
N ARG A 498 2.28 -23.64 -7.63
CA ARG A 498 1.31 -24.74 -7.66
C ARG A 498 0.05 -24.44 -6.86
N GLY A 499 0.07 -23.39 -6.04
CA GLY A 499 -1.06 -22.97 -5.24
C GLY A 499 -1.02 -23.54 -3.82
N PRO A 500 -1.99 -23.12 -3.01
CA PRO A 500 -1.96 -23.34 -1.56
C PRO A 500 -2.20 -24.80 -1.14
N GLU A 501 -2.72 -25.66 -2.01
CA GLU A 501 -2.92 -27.09 -1.71
C GLU A 501 -1.59 -27.86 -1.61
N PHE A 502 -0.49 -27.27 -2.09
CA PHE A 502 0.86 -27.84 -2.02
C PHE A 502 1.66 -27.32 -0.82
N VAL A 503 1.00 -26.59 0.06
CA VAL A 503 1.54 -25.98 1.27
C VAL A 503 0.89 -26.63 2.48
N PHE A 504 1.64 -27.43 3.23
CA PHE A 504 1.14 -28.05 4.46
C PHE A 504 1.61 -27.30 5.71
N ASN A 505 2.86 -26.83 5.69
CA ASN A 505 3.44 -25.97 6.70
C ASN A 505 4.06 -24.71 6.05
N PRO A 506 3.41 -23.54 6.12
CA PRO A 506 3.93 -22.30 5.54
C PRO A 506 5.28 -21.81 6.11
N GLU A 507 5.76 -22.40 7.21
CA GLU A 507 7.09 -22.09 7.77
C GLU A 507 8.23 -22.93 7.13
N GLU A 508 7.89 -23.99 6.38
CA GLU A 508 8.85 -24.98 5.88
C GLU A 508 8.65 -25.39 4.41
N ASP A 509 7.42 -25.35 3.90
CA ASP A 509 7.05 -25.74 2.54
C ASP A 509 7.04 -24.52 1.62
N GLU A 510 7.39 -24.68 0.35
CA GLU A 510 7.47 -23.59 -0.63
C GLU A 510 6.33 -23.61 -1.68
N GLY A 511 5.47 -24.64 -1.65
CA GLY A 511 4.48 -25.01 -2.67
C GLY A 511 5.08 -25.47 -4.01
N GLY A 512 6.22 -24.86 -4.41
CA GLY A 512 6.98 -25.11 -5.62
C GLY A 512 6.30 -24.58 -6.90
N VAL A 513 7.04 -24.64 -8.00
CA VAL A 513 6.53 -24.34 -9.35
C VAL A 513 6.27 -25.66 -10.09
N GLY A 514 5.18 -25.71 -10.86
CA GLY A 514 4.83 -26.87 -11.66
C GLY A 514 3.68 -26.59 -12.62
N TRP A 515 3.38 -27.57 -13.46
CA TRP A 515 2.21 -27.49 -14.33
C TRP A 515 0.94 -27.64 -13.49
N VAL A 516 0.08 -26.63 -13.55
CA VAL A 516 -1.28 -26.64 -12.98
C VAL A 516 -2.29 -26.40 -14.07
N LEU A 517 -3.49 -26.94 -13.95
CA LEU A 517 -4.58 -26.59 -14.85
C LEU A 517 -4.95 -25.11 -14.63
N ALA A 518 -5.21 -24.38 -15.72
CA ALA A 518 -5.49 -22.95 -15.67
C ALA A 518 -6.79 -22.62 -14.91
N ASP A 519 -7.75 -23.56 -14.90
CA ASP A 519 -8.98 -23.49 -14.12
C ASP A 519 -8.71 -23.53 -12.60
N ASN A 520 -7.57 -24.05 -12.18
CA ASN A 520 -7.10 -24.14 -10.80
C ASN A 520 -5.92 -23.19 -10.51
N TRP A 521 -5.59 -22.24 -11.40
CA TRP A 521 -4.47 -21.33 -11.18
C TRP A 521 -4.73 -20.38 -10.00
N TRP A 522 -3.69 -20.14 -9.18
CA TRP A 522 -3.70 -19.19 -8.06
C TRP A 522 -2.55 -18.20 -8.21
N PRO A 523 -2.77 -16.89 -7.91
CA PRO A 523 -1.66 -15.98 -7.71
C PRO A 523 -0.92 -16.34 -6.40
N TYR A 524 0.37 -16.03 -6.34
CA TYR A 524 1.17 -16.21 -5.11
C TYR A 524 0.73 -15.23 -4.02
N GLN A 525 -0.08 -15.74 -3.10
CA GLN A 525 -0.74 -14.98 -2.05
C GLN A 525 -1.38 -15.94 -1.02
N ARG A 526 -1.69 -15.45 0.19
CA ARG A 526 -2.41 -16.25 1.19
C ARG A 526 -3.75 -16.79 0.67
N PRO A 527 -4.14 -18.04 1.04
CA PRO A 527 -5.37 -18.67 0.54
C PRO A 527 -6.64 -17.92 0.95
N SER A 528 -6.61 -17.25 2.11
CA SER A 528 -7.71 -16.47 2.68
C SER A 528 -7.78 -15.03 2.15
N PHE A 529 -6.80 -14.59 1.35
CA PHE A 529 -6.66 -13.23 0.83
C PHE A 529 -6.11 -13.20 -0.61
N VAL A 530 -6.68 -13.97 -1.53
CA VAL A 530 -6.06 -14.21 -2.87
C VAL A 530 -5.82 -12.94 -3.69
N THR A 531 -6.78 -12.02 -3.69
CA THR A 531 -6.61 -10.67 -4.25
C THR A 531 -7.40 -9.68 -3.42
N PRO A 532 -6.91 -8.43 -3.24
CA PRO A 532 -7.65 -7.41 -2.52
C PRO A 532 -9.03 -7.11 -3.15
N PRO A 533 -10.06 -6.76 -2.35
CA PRO A 533 -11.44 -6.62 -2.79
C PRO A 533 -11.70 -5.29 -3.51
N PHE A 534 -11.02 -5.07 -4.63
CA PHE A 534 -11.17 -3.91 -5.50
C PHE A 534 -10.55 -4.17 -6.88
N ALA A 535 -10.97 -3.40 -7.89
CA ALA A 535 -10.51 -3.49 -9.27
C ALA A 535 -8.98 -3.40 -9.44
N GLY A 536 -8.48 -3.97 -10.55
CA GLY A 536 -7.05 -4.12 -10.84
C GLY A 536 -6.34 -2.87 -11.36
N TYR A 537 -7.05 -1.94 -11.99
CA TYR A 537 -6.46 -0.81 -12.71
C TYR A 537 -6.87 0.54 -12.11
N VAL A 538 -5.94 1.43 -11.74
CA VAL A 538 -4.46 1.25 -11.66
C VAL A 538 -4.05 0.58 -10.34
N SER A 539 -2.77 0.24 -10.16
CA SER A 539 -2.27 -0.30 -8.88
C SER A 539 -2.25 0.78 -7.79
N GLY A 540 -2.89 0.49 -6.64
CA GLY A 540 -2.85 1.38 -5.47
C GLY A 540 -1.44 1.47 -4.87
N HIS A 541 -0.79 0.33 -4.66
CA HIS A 541 0.58 0.25 -4.13
C HIS A 541 1.56 1.05 -5.01
N SER A 542 1.52 0.87 -6.33
CA SER A 542 2.42 1.60 -7.23
C SER A 542 2.17 3.11 -7.21
N THR A 543 0.90 3.53 -7.07
CA THR A 543 0.53 4.95 -6.96
C THR A 543 1.04 5.57 -5.65
N PHE A 544 0.82 4.91 -4.51
CA PHE A 544 1.38 5.33 -3.22
C PHE A 544 2.91 5.37 -3.26
N SER A 545 3.53 4.31 -3.75
CA SER A 545 4.98 4.17 -3.73
C SER A 545 5.70 5.21 -4.57
N ARG A 546 5.23 5.48 -5.79
CA ARG A 546 5.86 6.52 -6.60
C ARG A 546 5.62 7.91 -6.00
N ALA A 547 4.41 8.20 -5.53
CA ALA A 547 4.09 9.50 -4.96
C ALA A 547 4.89 9.78 -3.67
N ALA A 548 4.99 8.79 -2.77
CA ALA A 548 5.77 8.90 -1.54
C ALA A 548 7.26 9.09 -1.81
N ALA A 549 7.85 8.28 -2.72
CA ALA A 549 9.27 8.39 -3.06
C ALA A 549 9.63 9.78 -3.62
N GLU A 550 8.80 10.32 -4.52
CA GLU A 550 8.99 11.67 -5.06
C GLU A 550 8.83 12.76 -3.99
N MET A 551 7.81 12.66 -3.13
CA MET A 551 7.60 13.59 -2.02
C MET A 551 8.79 13.57 -1.07
N MET A 552 9.24 12.38 -0.64
CA MET A 552 10.39 12.24 0.24
C MET A 552 11.65 12.81 -0.39
N THR A 553 11.91 12.52 -1.68
CA THR A 553 13.04 13.11 -2.43
C THR A 553 13.01 14.63 -2.40
N LEU A 554 11.85 15.23 -2.67
CA LEU A 554 11.69 16.68 -2.62
C LEU A 554 11.84 17.24 -1.21
N PHE A 555 11.38 16.52 -0.20
CA PHE A 555 11.38 16.94 1.20
C PHE A 555 12.77 16.85 1.85
N THR A 556 13.51 15.78 1.61
CA THR A 556 14.87 15.58 2.11
C THR A 556 15.90 16.31 1.25
N GLY A 557 15.59 16.54 -0.03
CA GLY A 557 16.55 17.02 -1.02
C GLY A 557 17.51 15.93 -1.51
N ASP A 558 17.21 14.66 -1.24
CA ASP A 558 18.02 13.50 -1.62
C ASP A 558 17.12 12.35 -2.11
N GLU A 559 17.42 11.81 -3.29
CA GLU A 559 16.66 10.70 -3.90
C GLU A 559 17.01 9.33 -3.28
N PHE A 560 18.00 9.30 -2.39
CA PHE A 560 18.46 8.08 -1.72
C PHE A 560 18.16 8.10 -0.23
N PHE A 561 18.14 6.90 0.37
CA PHE A 561 18.22 6.74 1.81
C PHE A 561 19.52 7.39 2.34
N PRO A 562 19.53 7.90 3.59
CA PRO A 562 20.76 8.38 4.21
C PRO A 562 21.90 7.36 4.07
N GLY A 563 23.09 7.82 3.66
CA GLY A 563 24.22 6.93 3.32
C GLY A 563 24.12 6.22 1.96
N GLY A 564 23.11 6.53 1.16
CA GLY A 564 22.93 6.04 -0.20
C GLY A 564 22.30 4.64 -0.30
N MET A 565 21.83 4.03 0.79
CA MET A 565 21.25 2.68 0.74
C MET A 565 20.36 2.39 1.96
N GLY A 566 19.16 1.87 1.72
CA GLY A 566 18.33 1.24 2.74
C GLY A 566 18.55 -0.28 2.74
N GLN A 567 18.40 -0.94 3.89
CA GLN A 567 18.50 -2.39 3.99
C GLN A 567 17.26 -2.96 4.69
N PHE A 568 16.67 -3.97 4.07
CA PHE A 568 15.71 -4.87 4.70
C PHE A 568 16.34 -6.26 4.83
N VAL A 569 16.11 -6.93 5.96
CA VAL A 569 16.61 -8.29 6.19
C VAL A 569 15.41 -9.20 6.37
N ALA A 570 15.24 -10.13 5.43
CA ALA A 570 14.27 -11.23 5.51
C ALA A 570 15.02 -12.50 5.97
N PRO A 571 14.92 -12.91 7.25
CA PRO A 571 15.56 -14.14 7.70
C PRO A 571 14.83 -15.34 7.09
N LYS A 572 15.63 -16.34 6.68
CA LYS A 572 15.11 -17.58 6.11
C LYS A 572 14.17 -18.28 7.11
N ASN A 573 12.99 -18.69 6.64
CA ASN A 573 11.94 -19.36 7.42
C ASN A 573 11.34 -18.51 8.56
N GLU A 574 11.55 -17.19 8.56
CA GLU A 574 10.98 -16.28 9.58
C GLU A 574 10.19 -15.11 8.97
N PHE A 575 10.23 -14.94 7.64
CA PHE A 575 9.61 -13.79 6.97
C PHE A 575 8.44 -14.16 6.07
N LEU A 576 8.65 -15.12 5.17
CA LEU A 576 7.66 -15.52 4.19
C LEU A 576 6.56 -16.34 4.86
N VAL A 577 5.31 -16.10 4.45
CA VAL A 577 4.11 -16.65 5.07
C VAL A 577 3.03 -17.03 4.04
N PHE A 578 3.32 -16.84 2.75
CA PHE A 578 2.48 -17.33 1.65
C PHE A 578 2.91 -18.71 1.16
N GLU A 579 4.17 -19.06 1.46
CA GLU A 579 4.88 -20.26 0.99
C GLU A 579 4.08 -21.52 1.15
#